data_AF-A0A350C4R8-F1
#
_entry.id   AF-A0A350C4R8-F1
#
_cell.length_a   1.000
_cell.length_b   1.000
_cell.length_c   1.000
_cell.angle_alpha   90.00
_cell.angle_beta   90.00
_cell.angle_gamma   90.00
#
_symmetry.space_group_name_H-M   'P 1'
#
loop_
_entity.id
_entity.type
_entity.pdbx_description
1 polymer ?
#
loop_
_entity_poly.entity_id
_entity_poly.type
_entity_poly.pdbx_seq_one_letter_code
_entity_poly.pdbx_strand_id
1 'polypeptide(L)' 'MKIDKKMARLEQLKTEHRELDIRIQKDYNLRLDVGELKMQKLKLKQSILEMEKEIETNGQLL' A
#
# COMPACT_ATOMS: atom_id res chain seq x y z
N MET A 1 -1.65 1.18 -22.19
CA MET A 1 -1.55 2.50 -21.52
C MET A 1 -2.39 2.68 -20.25
N LYS A 2 -3.69 2.34 -20.20
CA LYS A 2 -4.49 2.49 -18.95
C LYS A 2 -4.12 1.47 -17.86
N ILE A 3 -3.89 0.21 -18.25
CA ILE A 3 -3.44 -0.85 -17.33
C ILE A 3 -2.03 -0.54 -16.80
N ASP A 4 -1.11 -0.10 -17.66
CA ASP A 4 0.26 0.26 -17.26
C ASP A 4 0.29 1.37 -16.20
N LYS A 5 -0.58 2.38 -16.31
CA LYS A 5 -0.73 3.44 -15.30
C LYS A 5 -1.28 2.91 -13.97
N LYS A 6 -2.24 1.98 -14.01
CA LYS A 6 -2.77 1.33 -12.80
C LYS A 6 -1.70 0.46 -12.12
N MET A 7 -0.92 -0.30 -12.90
CA MET A 7 0.20 -1.10 -12.39
C MET A 7 1.28 -0.23 -11.77
N ALA A 8 1.66 0.89 -12.42
CA ALA A 8 2.62 1.83 -11.86
C ALA A 8 2.13 2.44 -10.54
N ARG A 9 0.83 2.77 -10.45
CA ARG A 9 0.24 3.26 -9.21
C ARG A 9 0.20 2.19 -8.12
N LEU A 10 -0.06 0.94 -8.46
CA LEU A 10 -0.04 -0.18 -7.53
C LEU A 10 1.35 -0.38 -6.93
N GLU A 11 2.39 -0.36 -7.76
CA GLU A 11 3.78 -0.47 -7.29
C GLU A 11 4.19 0.72 -6.41
N GLN A 12 3.70 1.92 -6.72
CA GLN A 12 3.90 3.08 -5.85
C GLN A 12 3.23 2.88 -4.48
N LEU A 13 1.97 2.44 -4.43
CA LEU A 13 1.27 2.16 -3.17
C LEU A 13 1.97 1.07 -2.35
N LYS A 14 2.48 0.02 -3.00
CA LYS A 14 3.28 -1.03 -2.36
C LYS A 14 4.58 -0.49 -1.77
N THR A 15 5.22 0.44 -2.47
CA THR A 15 6.44 1.12 -1.99
C THR A 15 6.13 1.98 -0.77
N GLU A 16 5.11 2.85 -0.86
CA GLU A 16 4.64 3.70 0.26
C GLU A 16 4.29 2.85 1.50
N HIS A 17 3.62 1.70 1.30
CA HIS A 17 3.29 0.78 2.39
C HIS A 17 4.53 0.15 3.05
N ARG A 18 5.58 -0.19 2.28
CA ARG A 18 6.85 -0.71 2.81
C ARG A 18 7.63 0.36 3.56
N GLU A 19 7.72 1.57 3.02
CA GLU A 19 8.38 2.69 3.67
C GLU A 19 7.72 3.04 5.01
N LEU A 20 6.38 3.02 5.05
CA LEU A 20 5.64 3.27 6.27
C LEU A 20 5.87 2.17 7.33
N ASP A 21 6.05 0.92 6.91
CA ASP A 21 6.42 -0.17 7.81
C ASP A 21 7.80 0.04 8.44
N ILE A 22 8.80 0.39 7.62
CA ILE A 22 10.15 0.71 8.08
C ILE A 22 10.10 1.87 9.08
N ARG A 23 9.31 2.91 8.80
CA ARG A 23 9.10 4.04 9.71
C ARG A 23 8.44 3.62 11.02
N ILE A 24 7.37 2.83 10.98
CA ILE A 24 6.71 2.29 12.18
C ILE A 24 7.71 1.51 13.02
N GLN A 25 8.51 0.63 12.40
CA GLN A 25 9.49 -0.17 13.13
C GLN A 25 10.55 0.72 13.80
N LYS A 26 11.06 1.73 13.08
CA LYS A 26 12.01 2.70 13.62
C LYS A 26 11.42 3.48 14.80
N ASP A 27 10.25 4.07 14.63
CA ASP A 27 9.62 4.93 15.64
C ASP A 27 9.18 4.10 16.86
N TYR A 28 8.68 2.88 16.64
CA TYR A 28 8.35 1.93 17.71
C TYR A 28 9.59 1.53 18.52
N ASN A 29 10.72 1.27 17.87
CA ASN A 29 11.99 0.97 18.56
C ASN A 29 12.48 2.15 19.42
N LEU A 30 12.12 3.38 19.04
CA LEU A 30 12.35 4.60 19.82
C LEU A 30 11.29 4.85 20.90
N ARG A 31 10.36 3.90 21.10
CA ARG A 31 9.22 4.01 22.04
C ARG A 31 8.30 5.20 21.76
N LEU A 32 8.23 5.64 20.50
CA LEU A 32 7.28 6.66 20.05
C LEU A 32 5.91 6.03 19.80
N ASP A 33 4.86 6.83 19.93
CA ASP A 33 3.52 6.40 19.52
C ASP A 33 3.46 6.31 17.98
N VAL A 34 3.05 5.14 17.51
CA VAL A 34 2.93 4.79 16.08
C VAL A 34 1.49 4.45 15.70
N GLY A 35 0.50 4.75 16.56
CA GLY A 35 -0.90 4.44 16.33
C GLY A 35 -1.43 5.02 15.03
N GLU A 36 -1.14 6.30 14.76
CA GLU A 36 -1.53 6.95 13.51
C GLU A 36 -0.85 6.31 12.28
N LEU A 37 0.45 6.03 12.37
CA LEU A 37 1.20 5.39 11.29
C LEU A 37 0.63 3.99 10.96
N LYS A 38 0.26 3.22 11.98
CA LYS A 38 -0.40 1.91 11.80
C LYS A 38 -1.75 2.05 11.09
N MET A 39 -2.55 3.06 11.44
CA MET A 39 -3.81 3.33 10.75
C MET A 39 -3.59 3.73 9.28
N GLN A 40 -2.61 4.59 9.00
CA GLN A 40 -2.24 4.96 7.64
C GLN A 40 -1.79 3.73 6.83
N LYS A 41 -1.00 2.84 7.43
CA LYS A 41 -0.56 1.59 6.79
C LYS A 41 -1.74 0.66 6.46
N LEU A 42 -2.71 0.58 7.36
CA LEU A 42 -3.94 -0.20 7.13
C LEU A 42 -4.75 0.36 5.95
N LYS A 43 -4.90 1.69 5.85
CA LYS A 43 -5.57 2.35 4.73
C LYS A 43 -4.85 2.09 3.41
N LEU A 44 -3.52 2.20 3.38
CA LEU A 44 -2.73 1.87 2.19
C LEU A 44 -2.93 0.41 1.76
N LYS A 45 -2.95 -0.53 2.72
CA LYS A 45 -3.23 -1.94 2.43
C LYS A 45 -4.61 -2.14 1.80
N GLN A 46 -5.64 -1.43 2.28
CA GLN A 46 -6.98 -1.49 1.69
C GLN A 46 -6.98 -0.96 0.25
N SER A 47 -6.34 0.18 -0.01
CA SER A 47 -6.22 0.73 -1.37
C SER A 47 -5.44 -0.18 -2.32
N ILE A 48 -4.40 -0.86 -1.85
CA ILE A 48 -3.66 -1.87 -2.63
C ILE A 48 -4.60 -3.01 -3.02
N LEU A 49 -5.34 -3.57 -2.06
CA LEU A 49 -6.26 -4.68 -2.31
C LEU A 49 -7.40 -4.30 -3.26
N GLU A 50 -7.96 -3.10 -3.13
CA GLU A 50 -8.98 -2.57 -4.05
C GLU A 50 -8.41 -2.43 -5.46
N MET A 51 -7.20 -1.91 -5.60
CA MET A 51 -6.54 -1.74 -6.89
C MET A 51 -6.16 -3.09 -7.53
N GLU A 52 -5.70 -4.06 -6.74
CA GLU A 52 -5.43 -5.43 -7.19
C GLU A 52 -6.71 -6.09 -7.71
N LYS A 53 -7.81 -6.00 -6.96
CA LYS A 53 -9.13 -6.49 -7.39
C LYS A 53 -9.61 -5.78 -8.66
N GLU A 54 -9.44 -4.47 -8.76
CA GLU A 54 -9.80 -3.73 -9.97
C GLU A 54 -9.00 -4.19 -11.18
N ILE A 55 -7.71 -4.46 -11.03
CA ILE A 55 -6.84 -4.93 -12.11
C ILE A 55 -7.27 -6.33 -12.53
N GLU A 56 -7.53 -7.23 -11.58
CA GLU A 56 -8.02 -8.59 -11.80
C GLU A 56 -9.40 -8.60 -12.49
N THR A 57 -10.30 -7.70 -12.09
CA THR A 57 -11.66 -7.62 -12.66
C THR A 57 -11.68 -6.94 -14.04
N ASN A 58 -10.81 -5.94 -14.27
CA ASN A 58 -10.76 -5.18 -15.54
C ASN A 58 -9.78 -5.75 -16.58
N GLY A 59 -8.95 -6.72 -16.20
CA GLY A 59 -8.12 -7.50 -17.11
C GLY A 59 -8.33 -8.96 -16.77
N GLN A 60 -9.19 -9.66 -17.51
CA GLN A 60 -9.35 -11.11 -17.41
C GLN A 60 -7.98 -11.80 -17.52
N LEU A 61 -7.41 -12.12 -16.37
CA LEU A 61 -6.62 -13.33 -16.20
C LEU A 61 -7.59 -14.33 -15.59
N LEU A 62 -8.29 -15.04 -16.48
CA LEU A 62 -8.79 -16.39 -16.18
C LEU A 62 -7.59 -17.33 -16.02
#